data_AF-A0A1E3BRJ4-F1
#
_entry.id   AF-A0A1E3BRJ4-F1
#
_cell.length_a   1.000
_cell.length_b   1.000
_cell.length_c   1.000
_cell.angle_alpha   90.00
_cell.angle_beta   90.00
_cell.angle_gamma   90.00
#
_symmetry.space_group_name_H-M   'P 1'
#
loop_
_entity.id
_entity.type
_entity.pdbx_description
1 polymer ?
#
loop_
_entity_poly.entity_id
_entity_poly.type
_entity_poly.pdbx_seq_one_letter_code
_entity_poly.pdbx_strand_id
1 'polypeptide(L)'
;MPLSLLMPNSLESLASKKVKDFYLEAFTLRPLSSSAIPPSPPRFFSFIPDQVALESLDHATAASLFARNPGLVSMIQGKLGSLVGRSSGYIESLPVSVRRRVAGLKGIQKEHAKLEAQFQEEVLELEKKYFAKFTPLYQRRSTIVNGAVEPTDDEVDAGQKEEEEDVGAKEGEEEPKKEEEKEPAMSGIPEFWLSAMKNQISLAEMITERDEEALKHLVDVRMEYLDRPGFRLIFEFSENEFFTNKTISKTYYYKEESGYGGDFIYDHAEGSKIDWKSDKDLTVRVESKKQRNKNTKQTRVVKVTVPTESFFNFFSPPQPPTDDDDTVATDIEERLELDYQLGEDIKEKLIPRAIDWFTGEALQFEELGDDMEPDDFDDEDEDDEDEDEDDEDDDRKSDRDIEEDSDDEEDGASKPKKEAAECKQS
;
A
#
# COMPACT_ATOMS: atom_id res chain seq x y z
N MET A 1 -16.42 57.74 -13.86
CA MET A 1 -16.52 58.18 -12.45
C MET A 1 -17.65 57.39 -11.79
N PRO A 2 -17.40 56.71 -10.66
CA PRO A 2 -18.34 55.79 -10.02
C PRO A 2 -19.03 56.40 -8.78
N LEU A 3 -20.18 55.84 -8.39
CA LEU A 3 -20.79 55.93 -7.05
C LEU A 3 -21.18 54.49 -6.64
N SER A 4 -20.41 53.85 -5.74
CA SER A 4 -20.70 53.65 -4.30
C SER A 4 -21.86 52.67 -4.04
N LEU A 5 -21.61 51.36 -3.82
CA LEU A 5 -21.17 50.66 -2.58
C LEU A 5 -22.20 50.72 -1.42
N LEU A 6 -22.84 49.58 -1.12
CA LEU A 6 -23.35 49.22 0.22
C LEU A 6 -23.74 47.73 0.26
N MET A 7 -22.79 46.91 0.73
CA MET A 7 -23.02 45.59 1.35
C MET A 7 -23.33 45.81 2.84
N PRO A 8 -24.19 45.01 3.51
CA PRO A 8 -24.22 44.94 4.96
C PRO A 8 -23.28 43.82 5.46
N ASN A 9 -22.02 44.20 5.74
CA ASN A 9 -21.12 43.43 6.61
C ASN A 9 -21.44 43.76 8.07
N SER A 10 -22.08 42.85 8.80
CA SER A 10 -22.23 43.00 10.26
C SER A 10 -22.25 41.69 11.07
N LEU A 11 -22.04 40.52 10.45
CA LEU A 11 -22.00 39.24 11.19
C LEU A 11 -20.61 38.56 11.19
N GLU A 12 -19.77 38.80 10.18
CA GLU A 12 -18.38 38.29 10.15
C GLU A 12 -17.44 38.99 11.16
N SER A 13 -17.79 40.21 11.61
CA SER A 13 -16.92 40.99 12.49
C SER A 13 -16.97 40.56 13.97
N LEU A 14 -18.04 39.90 14.44
CA LEU A 14 -18.17 39.55 15.86
C LEU A 14 -17.53 38.20 16.20
N ALA A 15 -17.52 37.25 15.26
CA ALA A 15 -16.89 35.94 15.44
C ALA A 15 -15.36 36.04 15.43
N SER A 16 -14.78 36.87 14.56
CA SER A 16 -13.33 37.07 14.46
C SER A 16 -12.72 37.80 15.67
N LYS A 17 -13.50 38.65 16.36
CA LYS A 17 -13.00 39.45 17.48
C LYS A 17 -12.90 38.64 18.78
N LYS A 18 -13.89 37.77 19.07
CA LYS A 18 -13.85 36.90 20.26
C LYS A 18 -12.77 35.82 20.19
N VAL A 19 -12.44 35.34 18.99
CA VAL A 19 -11.36 34.34 18.81
C VAL A 19 -9.98 35.00 18.92
N LYS A 20 -9.81 36.24 18.44
CA LYS A 20 -8.56 36.99 18.60
C LYS A 20 -8.29 37.47 20.03
N ASP A 21 -9.32 37.88 20.76
CA ASP A 21 -9.16 38.37 22.14
C ASP A 21 -8.80 37.22 23.11
N PHE A 22 -9.25 35.98 22.84
CA PHE A 22 -8.85 34.81 23.64
C PHE A 22 -7.38 34.40 23.42
N TYR A 23 -6.83 34.65 22.22
CA TYR A 23 -5.44 34.35 21.90
C TYR A 23 -4.46 35.48 22.30
N LEU A 24 -4.91 36.73 22.39
CA LEU A 24 -4.02 37.85 22.76
C LEU A 24 -3.83 38.05 24.27
N GLU A 25 -4.73 37.54 25.12
CA GLU A 25 -4.60 37.67 26.59
C GLU A 25 -3.56 36.68 27.18
N ALA A 26 -3.07 35.73 26.38
CA ALA A 26 -2.06 34.74 26.79
C ALA A 26 -0.60 35.19 26.58
N PHE A 27 -0.33 36.34 25.95
CA PHE A 27 1.03 36.75 25.59
C PHE A 27 1.32 38.24 25.87
N THR A 28 1.56 38.60 27.14
CA THR A 28 2.32 39.80 27.48
C THR A 28 3.32 39.53 28.62
N LEU A 29 4.60 39.79 28.32
CA LEU A 29 5.83 39.35 29.01
C LEU A 29 6.25 40.19 30.24
N ARG A 30 7.01 39.56 31.16
CA ARG A 30 8.21 40.14 31.82
C ARG A 30 9.29 39.06 32.08
N PRO A 31 10.59 39.41 32.15
CA PRO A 31 11.68 38.53 31.69
C PRO A 31 12.71 38.09 32.76
N LEU A 32 13.57 37.14 32.32
CA LEU A 32 14.93 36.73 32.77
C LEU A 32 15.06 35.45 33.62
N SER A 33 15.61 34.37 33.02
CA SER A 33 16.97 33.86 33.27
C SER A 33 17.16 32.39 32.83
N SER A 34 18.05 32.21 31.84
CA SER A 34 19.01 31.12 31.59
C SER A 34 18.66 29.64 31.85
N SER A 35 18.86 28.83 30.79
CA SER A 35 19.11 27.37 30.75
C SER A 35 17.91 26.42 30.89
N ALA A 36 17.34 25.98 29.76
CA ALA A 36 16.88 24.59 29.54
C ALA A 36 16.34 24.43 28.10
N ILE A 37 16.65 23.28 27.50
CA ILE A 37 16.19 22.78 26.19
C ILE A 37 14.67 22.54 26.26
N PRO A 38 13.85 22.90 25.25
CA PRO A 38 12.42 22.57 25.25
C PRO A 38 12.17 21.12 24.77
N PRO A 39 11.27 20.35 25.42
CA PRO A 39 10.83 19.06 24.91
C PRO A 39 9.82 19.21 23.76
N SER A 40 9.74 18.15 22.95
CA SER A 40 8.84 17.94 21.80
C SER A 40 7.34 18.11 22.15
N PRO A 41 6.48 18.43 21.16
CA PRO A 41 5.05 18.68 21.39
C PRO A 41 4.28 17.40 21.76
N PRO A 42 3.26 17.47 22.63
CA PRO A 42 2.53 16.29 23.09
C PRO A 42 1.60 15.75 22.00
N ARG A 43 1.62 14.41 21.82
CA ARG A 43 0.60 13.65 21.09
C ARG A 43 -0.75 13.85 21.79
N PHE A 44 -1.79 14.14 21.02
CA PHE A 44 -3.17 14.20 21.49
C PHE A 44 -3.65 12.79 21.87
N PHE A 45 -3.37 12.36 23.10
CA PHE A 45 -4.07 11.25 23.72
C PHE A 45 -5.47 11.71 24.15
N SER A 46 -6.49 11.05 23.62
CA SER A 46 -7.88 11.21 24.04
C SER A 46 -8.04 10.73 25.49
N PHE A 47 -8.17 11.67 26.42
CA PHE A 47 -8.49 11.39 27.82
C PHE A 47 -9.99 11.06 27.95
N ILE A 48 -10.34 9.80 28.19
CA ILE A 48 -11.69 9.36 28.54
C ILE A 48 -11.80 9.40 30.08
N PRO A 49 -12.74 10.13 30.68
CA PRO A 49 -12.95 10.09 32.12
C PRO A 49 -13.59 8.76 32.53
N ASP A 50 -12.95 8.15 33.52
CA ASP A 50 -13.31 6.91 34.17
C ASP A 50 -14.68 6.99 34.88
N GLN A 51 -15.31 5.82 35.05
CA GLN A 51 -16.61 5.51 35.69
C GLN A 51 -17.84 5.28 34.80
N VAL A 52 -17.95 4.05 34.30
CA VAL A 52 -19.16 3.22 34.48
C VAL A 52 -18.72 1.79 34.76
N ALA A 53 -18.94 1.29 35.98
CA ALA A 53 -18.69 -0.12 36.32
C ALA A 53 -19.65 -1.02 35.53
N LEU A 54 -19.14 -1.63 34.47
CA LEU A 54 -19.71 -2.83 33.85
C LEU A 54 -19.05 -4.02 34.54
N GLU A 55 -19.85 -4.91 35.13
CA GLU A 55 -19.38 -6.20 35.61
C GLU A 55 -18.68 -6.93 34.46
N SER A 56 -17.35 -7.04 34.54
CA SER A 56 -16.53 -7.76 33.58
C SER A 56 -16.77 -9.26 33.75
N LEU A 57 -17.39 -9.90 32.75
CA LEU A 57 -17.21 -11.33 32.56
C LEU A 57 -15.75 -11.54 32.17
N ASP A 58 -15.03 -12.28 32.99
CA ASP A 58 -13.61 -12.55 32.85
C ASP A 58 -13.29 -13.20 31.48
N HIS A 59 -12.27 -12.68 30.80
CA HIS A 59 -11.90 -13.05 29.43
C HIS A 59 -11.49 -14.53 29.36
N ALA A 60 -10.92 -15.07 30.44
CA ALA A 60 -10.59 -16.49 30.56
C ALA A 60 -11.84 -17.39 30.66
N THR A 61 -12.90 -16.90 31.31
CA THR A 61 -14.18 -17.64 31.39
C THR A 61 -14.95 -17.60 30.07
N ALA A 62 -14.88 -16.51 29.30
CA ALA A 62 -15.43 -16.45 27.95
C ALA A 62 -14.68 -17.39 26.97
N ALA A 63 -13.34 -17.32 26.95
CA ALA A 63 -12.50 -18.20 26.12
C ALA A 63 -12.69 -19.70 26.47
N SER A 64 -12.80 -20.03 27.76
CA SER A 64 -13.11 -21.39 28.23
C SER A 64 -14.49 -21.88 27.79
N LEU A 65 -15.48 -20.99 27.66
CA LEU A 65 -16.83 -21.31 27.18
C LEU A 65 -16.85 -21.62 25.68
N PHE A 66 -16.03 -20.90 24.88
CA PHE A 66 -15.89 -21.11 23.44
C PHE A 66 -15.07 -22.36 23.10
N ALA A 67 -13.99 -22.63 23.84
CA ALA A 67 -13.16 -23.83 23.66
C ALA A 67 -13.93 -25.13 23.98
N ARG A 68 -14.90 -25.08 24.90
CA ARG A 68 -15.70 -26.24 25.30
C ARG A 68 -16.86 -26.59 24.37
N ASN A 69 -17.18 -25.74 23.40
CA ASN A 69 -18.26 -25.98 22.43
C ASN A 69 -17.86 -25.59 21.00
N PRO A 70 -17.10 -26.44 20.29
CA PRO A 70 -16.71 -26.21 18.89
C PRO A 70 -17.92 -25.98 17.96
N GLY A 71 -19.05 -26.63 18.27
CA GLY A 71 -20.31 -26.43 17.57
C GLY A 71 -20.95 -25.05 17.79
N LEU A 72 -20.67 -24.38 18.91
CA LEU A 72 -21.15 -23.01 19.17
C LEU A 72 -20.37 -21.99 18.35
N VAL A 73 -19.05 -22.16 18.22
CA VAL A 73 -18.20 -21.31 17.37
C VAL A 73 -18.57 -21.48 15.89
N SER A 74 -18.77 -22.72 15.43
CA SER A 74 -19.26 -23.01 14.08
C SER A 74 -20.70 -22.49 13.84
N MET A 75 -21.58 -22.54 14.85
CA MET A 75 -22.92 -21.97 14.77
C MET A 75 -22.91 -20.44 14.81
N ILE A 76 -21.97 -19.80 15.51
CA ILE A 76 -21.80 -18.34 15.55
C ILE A 76 -21.25 -17.85 14.22
N GLN A 77 -20.21 -18.47 13.66
CA GLN A 77 -19.70 -18.15 12.32
C GLN A 77 -20.75 -18.41 11.23
N GLY A 78 -21.47 -19.54 11.29
CA GLY A 78 -22.55 -19.87 10.36
C GLY A 78 -23.79 -18.97 10.49
N LYS A 79 -24.09 -18.46 11.70
CA LYS A 79 -25.19 -17.50 11.92
C LYS A 79 -24.77 -16.07 11.58
N LEU A 80 -23.54 -15.66 11.88
CA LEU A 80 -22.98 -14.36 11.49
C LEU A 80 -23.03 -14.19 9.97
N GLY A 81 -22.66 -15.22 9.20
CA GLY A 81 -22.83 -15.24 7.74
C GLY A 81 -24.28 -15.11 7.26
N SER A 82 -25.28 -15.47 8.09
CA SER A 82 -26.72 -15.29 7.80
C SER A 82 -27.34 -14.00 8.37
N LEU A 83 -26.59 -13.27 9.21
CA LEU A 83 -27.02 -12.07 9.93
C LEU A 83 -26.54 -10.76 9.30
N VAL A 84 -25.60 -10.80 8.34
CA VAL A 84 -25.18 -9.61 7.60
C VAL A 84 -26.42 -9.01 6.90
N GLY A 85 -26.81 -7.80 7.29
CA GLY A 85 -27.99 -7.10 6.75
C GLY A 85 -29.35 -7.58 7.25
N ARG A 86 -29.45 -8.61 8.10
CA ARG A 86 -30.72 -9.05 8.72
C ARG A 86 -30.73 -8.72 10.20
N SER A 87 -31.82 -8.15 10.69
CA SER A 87 -31.99 -7.95 12.13
C SER A 87 -31.97 -9.31 12.83
N SER A 88 -31.15 -9.42 13.86
CA SER A 88 -30.89 -10.64 14.61
C SER A 88 -32.12 -11.21 15.35
N GLY A 89 -33.33 -10.68 15.11
CA GLY A 89 -34.54 -10.93 15.90
C GLY A 89 -34.49 -10.31 17.30
N TYR A 90 -33.28 -10.09 17.83
CA TYR A 90 -33.04 -9.47 19.12
C TYR A 90 -33.61 -8.05 19.14
N ILE A 91 -33.30 -7.23 18.12
CA ILE A 91 -33.78 -5.85 18.03
C ILE A 91 -35.32 -5.80 18.03
N GLU A 92 -35.99 -6.73 17.37
CA GLU A 92 -37.46 -6.85 17.33
C GLU A 92 -38.06 -7.26 18.66
N SER A 93 -37.36 -8.12 19.41
CA SER A 93 -37.78 -8.58 20.74
C SER A 93 -37.62 -7.54 21.85
N LEU A 94 -36.90 -6.44 21.59
CA LEU A 94 -36.72 -5.37 22.56
C LEU A 94 -38.03 -4.59 22.84
N PRO A 95 -38.24 -4.13 24.09
CA PRO A 95 -39.38 -3.26 24.43
C PRO A 95 -39.47 -2.03 23.53
N VAL A 96 -40.70 -1.53 23.30
CA VAL A 96 -40.96 -0.36 22.42
C VAL A 96 -40.14 0.87 22.82
N SER A 97 -39.96 1.09 24.14
CA SER A 97 -39.13 2.17 24.67
C SER A 97 -37.66 2.05 24.25
N VAL A 98 -37.12 0.84 24.25
CA VAL A 98 -35.73 0.57 23.83
C VAL A 98 -35.60 0.69 22.32
N ARG A 99 -36.54 0.13 21.54
CA ARG A 99 -36.56 0.30 20.07
C ARG A 99 -36.66 1.76 19.65
N ARG A 100 -37.41 2.59 20.40
CA ARG A 100 -37.46 4.05 20.18
C ARG A 100 -36.11 4.71 20.43
N ARG A 101 -35.36 4.29 21.46
CA ARG A 101 -34.00 4.79 21.71
C ARG A 101 -33.05 4.39 20.58
N VAL A 102 -33.08 3.12 20.14
CA VAL A 102 -32.29 2.65 18.99
C VAL A 102 -32.62 3.43 17.72
N ALA A 103 -33.91 3.67 17.44
CA ALA A 103 -34.31 4.50 16.31
C ALA A 103 -33.82 5.95 16.43
N GLY A 104 -33.82 6.52 17.65
CA GLY A 104 -33.23 7.82 17.95
C GLY A 104 -31.71 7.86 17.69
N LEU A 105 -30.98 6.84 18.15
CA LEU A 105 -29.54 6.70 17.91
C LEU A 105 -29.23 6.57 16.42
N LYS A 106 -30.04 5.83 15.64
CA LYS A 106 -29.92 5.78 14.17
C LYS A 106 -30.15 7.16 13.53
N GLY A 107 -30.97 8.01 14.13
CA GLY A 107 -31.13 9.41 13.70
C GLY A 107 -29.86 10.22 13.91
N ILE A 108 -29.24 10.10 15.09
CA ILE A 108 -27.96 10.76 15.41
C ILE A 108 -26.84 10.25 14.48
N GLN A 109 -26.78 8.94 14.20
CA GLN A 109 -25.81 8.38 13.25
C GLN A 109 -25.95 9.00 11.85
N LYS A 110 -27.17 9.33 11.41
CA LYS A 110 -27.38 10.02 10.13
C LYS A 110 -26.90 11.47 10.16
N GLU A 111 -26.90 12.13 11.32
CA GLU A 111 -26.33 13.48 11.46
C GLU A 111 -24.79 13.41 11.45
N HIS A 112 -24.21 12.40 12.11
CA HIS A 112 -22.78 12.13 12.03
C HIS A 112 -22.32 11.89 10.58
N ALA A 113 -22.99 10.99 9.86
CA ALA A 113 -22.66 10.68 8.46
C ALA A 113 -22.73 11.91 7.53
N LYS A 114 -23.56 12.91 7.84
CA LYS A 114 -23.59 14.17 7.08
C LYS A 114 -22.35 15.04 7.33
N LEU A 115 -21.89 15.11 8.58
CA LEU A 115 -20.67 15.85 8.92
C LEU A 115 -19.43 15.15 8.35
N GLU A 116 -19.43 13.83 8.37
CA GLU A 116 -18.38 13.00 7.77
C GLU A 116 -18.30 13.21 6.25
N ALA A 117 -19.43 13.26 5.55
CA ALA A 117 -19.44 13.61 4.12
C ALA A 117 -18.87 15.02 3.85
N GLN A 118 -19.18 16.00 4.71
CA GLN A 118 -18.60 17.35 4.60
C GLN A 118 -17.08 17.36 4.84
N PHE A 119 -16.61 16.61 5.84
CA PHE A 119 -15.18 16.46 6.11
C PHE A 119 -14.45 15.89 4.90
N GLN A 120 -15.00 14.86 4.26
CA GLN A 120 -14.39 14.23 3.09
C GLN A 120 -14.37 15.15 1.85
N GLU A 121 -15.41 15.97 1.68
CA GLU A 121 -15.40 17.04 0.65
C GLU A 121 -14.30 18.07 0.92
N GLU A 122 -14.14 18.52 2.17
CA GLU A 122 -13.06 19.45 2.55
C GLU A 122 -11.66 18.83 2.40
N VAL A 123 -11.50 17.54 2.72
CA VAL A 123 -10.24 16.79 2.49
C VAL A 123 -9.93 16.74 0.99
N LEU A 124 -10.89 16.40 0.14
CA LEU A 124 -10.69 16.36 -1.31
C LEU A 124 -10.32 17.74 -1.88
N GLU A 125 -10.94 18.82 -1.39
CA GLU A 125 -10.55 20.19 -1.76
C GLU A 125 -9.13 20.53 -1.31
N LEU A 126 -8.74 20.07 -0.12
CA LEU A 126 -7.40 20.27 0.42
C LEU A 126 -6.36 19.51 -0.41
N GLU A 127 -6.63 18.25 -0.74
CA GLU A 127 -5.79 17.45 -1.63
C GLU A 127 -5.59 18.14 -2.98
N LYS A 128 -6.68 18.56 -3.64
CA LYS A 128 -6.61 19.29 -4.91
C LYS A 128 -5.76 20.57 -4.80
N LYS A 129 -5.91 21.30 -3.69
CA LYS A 129 -5.15 22.53 -3.41
C LYS A 129 -3.64 22.25 -3.27
N TYR A 130 -3.25 21.19 -2.58
CA TYR A 130 -1.83 20.85 -2.41
C TYR A 130 -1.25 20.16 -3.63
N PHE A 131 -2.03 19.34 -4.33
CA PHE A 131 -1.65 18.76 -5.61
C PHE A 131 -1.27 19.84 -6.63
N ALA A 132 -2.03 20.94 -6.70
CA ALA A 132 -1.68 22.09 -7.53
C ALA A 132 -0.35 22.75 -7.15
N LYS A 133 0.07 22.67 -5.88
CA LYS A 133 1.37 23.17 -5.41
C LYS A 133 2.51 22.18 -5.68
N PHE A 134 2.24 20.87 -5.67
CA PHE A 134 3.22 19.85 -6.01
C PHE A 134 3.43 19.73 -7.53
N THR A 135 2.42 20.05 -8.33
CA THR A 135 2.47 19.95 -9.80
C THR A 135 3.71 20.64 -10.42
N PRO A 136 4.10 21.88 -10.04
CA PRO A 136 5.33 22.49 -10.54
C PRO A 136 6.61 21.72 -10.18
N LEU A 137 6.65 21.08 -9.00
CA LEU A 137 7.79 20.26 -8.58
C LEU A 137 7.89 18.98 -9.43
N TYR A 138 6.76 18.32 -9.70
CA TYR A 138 6.73 17.16 -10.60
C TYR A 138 7.12 17.53 -12.04
N GLN A 139 6.68 18.69 -12.51
CA GLN A 139 7.11 19.22 -13.81
C GLN A 139 8.62 19.50 -13.83
N ARG A 140 9.17 20.11 -12.77
CA ARG A 140 10.61 20.34 -12.61
C ARG A 140 11.38 19.01 -12.64
N ARG A 141 10.96 18.01 -11.86
CA ARG A 141 11.51 16.65 -11.90
C ARG A 141 11.50 16.08 -13.31
N SER A 142 10.36 16.13 -13.99
CA SER A 142 10.23 15.63 -15.36
C SER A 142 11.22 16.29 -16.34
N THR A 143 11.46 17.60 -16.21
CA THR A 143 12.46 18.29 -17.05
C THR A 143 13.89 17.84 -16.79
N ILE A 144 14.23 17.50 -15.54
CA ILE A 144 15.57 17.02 -15.15
C ILE A 144 15.75 15.57 -15.58
N VAL A 145 14.79 14.70 -15.25
CA VAL A 145 14.80 13.27 -15.59
C VAL A 145 14.95 13.08 -17.12
N ASN A 146 14.30 13.91 -17.92
CA ASN A 146 14.40 13.83 -19.38
C ASN A 146 15.61 14.58 -19.97
N GLY A 147 16.45 15.23 -19.15
CA GLY A 147 17.65 15.95 -19.59
C GLY A 147 17.36 17.24 -20.35
N ALA A 148 16.16 17.81 -20.21
CA ALA A 148 15.79 19.06 -20.86
C ALA A 148 16.42 20.28 -20.16
N VAL A 149 16.63 20.18 -18.84
CA VAL A 149 17.25 21.22 -18.01
C VAL A 149 18.12 20.55 -16.95
N GLU A 150 19.32 21.07 -16.74
CA GLU A 150 20.20 20.63 -15.66
C GLU A 150 19.70 21.14 -14.28
N PRO A 151 19.96 20.39 -13.20
CA PRO A 151 19.77 20.88 -11.83
C PRO A 151 20.56 22.16 -11.58
N THR A 152 20.01 23.04 -10.74
CA THR A 152 20.74 24.21 -10.26
C THR A 152 21.67 23.83 -9.11
N ASP A 153 22.76 24.58 -8.92
CA ASP A 153 23.71 24.35 -7.83
C ASP A 153 23.00 24.31 -6.46
N ASP A 154 22.01 25.18 -6.24
CA ASP A 154 21.20 25.20 -5.01
C ASP A 154 20.36 23.92 -4.80
N GLU A 155 19.83 23.32 -5.88
CA GLU A 155 19.07 22.05 -5.82
C GLU A 155 20.01 20.88 -5.48
N VAL A 156 21.23 20.88 -6.02
CA VAL A 156 22.25 19.86 -5.72
C VAL A 156 22.75 19.98 -4.28
N ASP A 157 23.11 21.19 -3.85
CA ASP A 157 23.57 21.47 -2.49
C ASP A 157 22.50 21.13 -1.43
N ALA A 158 21.21 21.27 -1.77
CA ALA A 158 20.12 20.89 -0.89
C ALA A 158 20.01 19.35 -0.76
N GLY A 159 20.08 18.62 -1.87
CA GLY A 159 20.01 17.15 -1.86
C GLY A 159 21.20 16.51 -1.13
N GLN A 160 22.42 17.03 -1.33
CA GLN A 160 23.61 16.51 -0.65
C GLN A 160 23.57 16.70 0.87
N LYS A 161 23.00 17.81 1.35
CA LYS A 161 22.85 18.03 2.80
C LYS A 161 21.86 17.06 3.44
N GLU A 162 20.80 16.72 2.73
CA GLU A 162 19.81 15.74 3.20
C GLU A 162 20.46 14.35 3.31
N GLU A 163 21.27 13.95 2.33
CA GLU A 163 22.03 12.70 2.36
C GLU A 163 23.04 12.64 3.53
N GLU A 164 23.77 13.74 3.80
CA GLU A 164 24.68 13.83 4.95
C GLU A 164 23.96 13.75 6.31
N GLU A 165 22.74 14.29 6.41
CA GLU A 165 21.92 14.23 7.63
C GLU A 165 21.33 12.83 7.86
N ASP A 166 20.91 12.12 6.81
CA ASP A 166 20.28 10.80 6.93
C ASP A 166 21.30 9.67 7.17
N VAL A 167 22.51 9.77 6.60
CA VAL A 167 23.59 8.78 6.78
C VAL A 167 24.33 8.95 8.12
N GLY A 168 23.99 9.98 8.91
CA GLY A 168 24.44 10.15 10.28
C GLY A 168 25.97 10.15 10.42
N ALA A 169 26.64 11.24 9.98
CA ALA A 169 28.03 11.55 10.32
C ALA A 169 28.98 10.33 10.31
N LYS A 170 29.03 9.57 9.21
CA LYS A 170 30.22 8.74 8.94
C LYS A 170 31.34 9.66 8.49
N GLU A 171 32.18 10.06 9.44
CA GLU A 171 33.48 10.64 9.16
C GLU A 171 34.27 9.74 8.20
N GLY A 172 34.48 10.21 6.98
CA GLY A 172 35.52 9.74 6.08
C GLY A 172 35.05 8.86 4.93
N GLU A 173 34.35 9.45 3.96
CA GLU A 173 34.49 9.02 2.57
C GLU A 173 35.12 10.17 1.77
N GLU A 174 36.23 9.85 1.11
CA GLU A 174 36.99 10.79 0.28
C GLU A 174 36.07 11.39 -0.78
N GLU A 175 36.13 12.72 -0.96
CA GLU A 175 35.59 13.36 -2.16
C GLU A 175 35.99 12.52 -3.38
N PRO A 176 35.06 11.97 -4.17
CA PRO A 176 35.44 11.36 -5.43
C PRO A 176 36.06 12.47 -6.26
N LYS A 177 37.38 12.37 -6.46
CA LYS A 177 38.11 13.21 -7.40
C LYS A 177 37.31 13.25 -8.68
N LYS A 178 37.01 14.47 -9.16
CA LYS A 178 36.57 14.72 -10.54
C LYS A 178 37.59 14.12 -11.50
N GLU A 179 37.43 12.85 -11.81
CA GLU A 179 37.91 12.28 -13.05
C GLU A 179 36.94 12.81 -14.10
N GLU A 180 37.40 13.78 -14.90
CA GLU A 180 36.78 14.11 -16.17
C GLU A 180 36.97 12.91 -17.12
N GLU A 181 36.35 11.77 -16.81
CA GLU A 181 36.05 10.79 -17.81
C GLU A 181 35.03 11.44 -18.74
N LYS A 182 35.36 11.51 -20.03
CA LYS A 182 34.41 11.89 -21.06
C LYS A 182 33.40 10.77 -21.19
N GLU A 183 32.48 10.72 -20.24
CA GLU A 183 31.31 9.87 -20.30
C GLU A 183 30.53 10.22 -21.57
N PRO A 184 29.92 9.24 -22.25
CA PRO A 184 29.01 9.53 -23.35
C PRO A 184 27.96 10.51 -22.82
N ALA A 185 27.70 11.59 -23.56
CA ALA A 185 26.68 12.57 -23.19
C ALA A 185 25.31 11.89 -23.10
N MET A 186 24.99 11.34 -21.92
CA MET A 186 23.69 10.76 -21.60
C MET A 186 22.79 11.92 -21.21
N SER A 187 21.70 12.07 -21.95
CA SER A 187 20.71 13.12 -21.70
C SER A 187 19.75 12.62 -20.63
N GLY A 188 19.71 13.30 -19.49
CA GLY A 188 18.80 12.97 -18.39
C GLY A 188 19.21 11.72 -17.62
N ILE A 189 18.22 11.09 -16.97
CA ILE A 189 18.38 9.91 -16.13
C ILE A 189 17.75 8.72 -16.86
N PRO A 190 18.56 7.83 -17.48
CA PRO A 190 18.04 6.68 -18.22
C PRO A 190 17.22 5.75 -17.33
N GLU A 191 16.14 5.20 -17.89
CA GLU A 191 15.31 4.16 -17.25
C GLU A 191 14.73 4.56 -15.88
N PHE A 192 14.68 5.86 -15.55
CA PHE A 192 14.24 6.37 -14.24
C PHE A 192 12.93 5.74 -13.74
N TRP A 193 11.87 5.82 -14.54
CA TRP A 193 10.57 5.27 -14.16
C TRP A 193 10.53 3.75 -14.15
N LEU A 194 11.26 3.08 -15.05
CA LEU A 194 11.36 1.63 -15.04
C LEU A 194 12.02 1.15 -13.75
N SER A 195 13.15 1.73 -13.37
CA SER A 195 13.85 1.40 -12.12
C SER A 195 12.97 1.68 -10.89
N ALA A 196 12.31 2.84 -10.84
CA ALA A 196 11.40 3.17 -9.75
C ALA A 196 10.23 2.18 -9.64
N MET A 197 9.62 1.80 -10.77
CA MET A 197 8.53 0.82 -10.78
C MET A 197 8.98 -0.60 -10.45
N LYS A 198 10.24 -0.97 -10.73
CA LYS A 198 10.80 -2.27 -10.35
C LYS A 198 11.16 -2.37 -8.88
N ASN A 199 11.41 -1.24 -8.23
CA ASN A 199 11.64 -1.20 -6.79
C ASN A 199 10.32 -1.16 -6.01
N GLN A 200 9.22 -0.66 -6.60
CA GLN A 200 7.90 -0.74 -5.96
C GLN A 200 7.37 -2.18 -6.02
N ILE A 201 7.11 -2.77 -4.85
CA ILE A 201 6.86 -4.21 -4.66
C ILE A 201 5.72 -4.72 -5.55
N SER A 202 4.54 -4.09 -5.45
CA SER A 202 3.34 -4.53 -6.16
C SER A 202 3.44 -4.40 -7.69
N LEU A 203 4.14 -3.37 -8.19
CA LEU A 203 4.36 -3.14 -9.61
C LEU A 203 5.43 -4.06 -10.17
N ALA A 204 6.47 -4.36 -9.40
CA ALA A 204 7.55 -5.27 -9.79
C ALA A 204 7.00 -6.66 -10.14
N GLU A 205 6.04 -7.17 -9.38
CA GLU A 205 5.38 -8.46 -9.64
C GLU A 205 4.61 -8.49 -10.96
N MET A 206 4.12 -7.32 -11.42
CA MET A 206 3.32 -7.20 -12.63
C MET A 206 4.19 -6.99 -13.89
N ILE A 207 5.44 -6.55 -13.73
CA ILE A 207 6.35 -6.24 -14.84
C ILE A 207 7.09 -7.49 -15.29
N THR A 208 6.90 -7.88 -16.55
CA THR A 208 7.67 -8.97 -17.16
C THR A 208 8.89 -8.44 -17.90
N GLU A 209 9.89 -9.29 -18.15
CA GLU A 209 11.09 -8.94 -18.94
C GLU A 209 10.76 -8.32 -20.31
N ARG A 210 9.65 -8.73 -20.93
CA ARG A 210 9.19 -8.20 -22.22
C ARG A 210 8.63 -6.78 -22.09
N ASP A 211 8.01 -6.47 -20.95
CA ASP A 211 7.44 -5.16 -20.66
C ASP A 211 8.54 -4.13 -20.38
N GLU A 212 9.66 -4.55 -19.79
CA GLU A 212 10.82 -3.69 -19.52
C GLU A 212 11.28 -2.97 -20.79
N GLU A 213 11.37 -3.67 -21.93
CA GLU A 213 11.78 -3.06 -23.20
C GLU A 213 10.88 -1.90 -23.63
N ALA A 214 9.57 -1.96 -23.35
CA ALA A 214 8.63 -0.89 -23.62
C ALA A 214 8.66 0.20 -22.52
N LEU A 215 8.83 -0.20 -21.25
CA LEU A 215 8.88 0.70 -20.10
C LEU A 215 10.17 1.55 -20.07
N LYS A 216 11.26 1.13 -20.72
CA LYS A 216 12.44 1.99 -20.97
C LYS A 216 12.10 3.30 -21.68
N HIS A 217 11.00 3.33 -22.43
CA HIS A 217 10.53 4.51 -23.14
C HIS A 217 9.58 5.40 -22.31
N LEU A 218 9.26 5.03 -21.07
CA LEU A 218 8.41 5.80 -20.16
C LEU A 218 9.15 7.05 -19.68
N VAL A 219 8.65 8.23 -20.05
CA VAL A 219 9.29 9.53 -19.77
C VAL A 219 8.68 10.25 -18.58
N ASP A 220 7.40 9.99 -18.28
CA ASP A 220 6.70 10.64 -17.16
C ASP A 220 5.50 9.82 -16.71
N VAL A 221 5.24 9.83 -15.40
CA VAL A 221 4.02 9.30 -14.79
C VAL A 221 3.37 10.43 -13.99
N ARG A 222 2.14 10.77 -14.36
CA ARG A 222 1.37 11.87 -13.78
C ARG A 222 0.02 11.41 -13.28
N MET A 223 -0.55 12.20 -12.39
CA MET A 223 -1.93 12.09 -11.95
C MET A 223 -2.68 13.37 -12.33
N GLU A 224 -3.99 13.27 -12.52
CA GLU A 224 -4.92 14.39 -12.44
C GLU A 224 -6.20 13.96 -11.72
N TYR A 225 -6.82 14.87 -10.99
CA TYR A 225 -8.16 14.67 -10.47
C TYR A 225 -9.20 14.94 -11.57
N LEU A 226 -10.27 14.16 -11.57
CA LEU A 226 -11.38 14.34 -12.50
C LEU A 226 -12.35 15.43 -12.02
N ASP A 227 -13.23 15.88 -12.92
CA ASP A 227 -14.34 16.78 -12.58
C ASP A 227 -15.37 16.09 -11.66
N ARG A 228 -15.45 14.76 -11.73
CA ARG A 228 -16.21 13.90 -10.83
C ARG A 228 -15.27 13.25 -9.80
N PRO A 229 -15.76 12.72 -8.68
CA PRO A 229 -14.93 11.96 -7.75
C PRO A 229 -14.16 10.84 -8.46
N GLY A 230 -12.84 10.91 -8.41
CA GLY A 230 -11.94 10.02 -9.12
C GLY A 230 -10.66 10.70 -9.57
N PHE A 231 -9.75 9.90 -10.10
CA PHE A 231 -8.45 10.35 -10.60
C PHE A 231 -8.04 9.59 -11.85
N ARG A 232 -7.12 10.17 -12.61
CA ARG A 232 -6.54 9.56 -13.81
C ARG A 232 -5.03 9.56 -13.72
N LEU A 233 -4.45 8.38 -13.88
CA LEU A 233 -3.03 8.16 -14.07
C LEU A 233 -2.69 8.28 -15.55
N ILE A 234 -1.63 9.00 -15.88
CA ILE A 234 -1.18 9.29 -17.23
C ILE A 234 0.28 8.89 -17.36
N PHE A 235 0.54 7.93 -18.23
CA PHE A 235 1.87 7.43 -18.55
C PHE A 235 2.26 8.00 -19.91
N GLU A 236 3.30 8.82 -19.94
CA GLU A 236 3.83 9.42 -21.16
C GLU A 236 5.03 8.63 -21.65
N PHE A 237 5.01 8.25 -22.92
CA PHE A 237 6.06 7.48 -23.57
C PHE A 237 6.70 8.28 -24.70
N SER A 238 8.02 8.15 -24.81
CA SER A 238 8.75 8.51 -26.00
C SER A 238 8.37 7.61 -27.18
N GLU A 239 8.73 8.02 -28.40
CA GLU A 239 8.53 7.20 -29.58
C GLU A 239 9.28 5.87 -29.44
N ASN A 240 8.54 4.76 -29.54
CA ASN A 240 9.04 3.41 -29.26
C ASN A 240 8.61 2.40 -30.33
N GLU A 241 9.15 1.19 -30.30
CA GLU A 241 8.86 0.15 -31.30
C GLU A 241 7.58 -0.65 -31.03
N PHE A 242 6.94 -0.46 -29.87
CA PHE A 242 5.86 -1.33 -29.40
C PHE A 242 4.48 -0.81 -29.77
N PHE A 243 4.22 0.47 -29.56
CA PHE A 243 2.93 1.10 -29.82
C PHE A 243 3.10 2.51 -30.37
N THR A 244 2.00 3.11 -30.83
CA THR A 244 1.99 4.47 -31.41
C THR A 244 1.51 5.54 -30.42
N ASN A 245 0.93 5.14 -29.29
CA ASN A 245 0.44 6.03 -28.25
C ASN A 245 1.61 6.80 -27.61
N LYS A 246 1.48 8.12 -27.55
CA LYS A 246 2.38 8.96 -26.73
C LYS A 246 1.98 8.97 -25.27
N THR A 247 0.69 8.81 -24.99
CA THR A 247 0.14 8.81 -23.65
C THR A 247 -0.84 7.67 -23.52
N ILE A 248 -0.67 6.86 -22.49
CA ILE A 248 -1.59 5.79 -22.10
C ILE A 248 -2.11 6.18 -20.72
N SER A 249 -3.42 6.16 -20.52
CA SER A 249 -4.04 6.58 -19.26
C SER A 249 -4.90 5.50 -18.64
N LYS A 250 -5.01 5.53 -17.31
CA LYS A 250 -5.87 4.69 -16.50
C LYS A 250 -6.69 5.60 -15.60
N THR A 251 -8.01 5.45 -15.63
CA THR A 251 -8.95 6.32 -14.93
C THR A 251 -9.70 5.50 -13.90
N TYR A 252 -9.78 6.00 -12.68
CA TYR A 252 -10.54 5.41 -11.59
C TYR A 252 -11.68 6.34 -11.21
N TYR A 253 -12.88 5.78 -11.12
CA TYR A 253 -14.08 6.50 -10.73
C TYR A 253 -14.51 6.07 -9.33
N TYR A 254 -14.82 7.05 -8.48
CA TYR A 254 -15.42 6.80 -7.18
C TYR A 254 -16.94 6.94 -7.28
N LYS A 255 -17.65 6.18 -6.45
CA LYS A 255 -19.09 6.32 -6.26
C LYS A 255 -19.40 7.68 -5.61
N GLU A 256 -20.52 8.29 -6.00
CA GLU A 256 -21.01 9.52 -5.38
C GLU A 256 -21.49 9.30 -3.94
N GLU A 257 -21.84 8.07 -3.59
CA GLU A 257 -22.19 7.69 -2.22
C GLU A 257 -20.90 7.38 -1.43
N SER A 258 -20.61 8.20 -0.42
CA SER A 258 -19.57 7.91 0.57
C SER A 258 -19.85 6.58 1.25
N GLY A 259 -18.80 5.78 1.47
CA GLY A 259 -18.92 4.52 2.17
C GLY A 259 -19.40 4.68 3.61
N TYR A 260 -19.70 3.54 4.25
CA TYR A 260 -20.20 3.53 5.63
C TYR A 260 -19.23 4.20 6.64
N GLY A 261 -17.93 4.32 6.30
CA GLY A 261 -16.91 5.04 7.06
C GLY A 261 -16.46 6.38 6.45
N GLY A 262 -17.24 6.95 5.53
CA GLY A 262 -16.90 8.22 4.87
C GLY A 262 -15.95 8.12 3.69
N ASP A 263 -15.17 7.04 3.58
CA ASP A 263 -14.19 6.87 2.50
C ASP A 263 -14.84 6.75 1.11
N PHE A 264 -14.10 7.16 0.08
CA PHE A 264 -14.50 7.00 -1.30
C PHE A 264 -14.50 5.51 -1.68
N ILE A 265 -15.62 5.03 -2.22
CA ILE A 265 -15.73 3.67 -2.73
C ILE A 265 -15.47 3.67 -4.23
N TYR A 266 -14.62 2.76 -4.69
CA TYR A 266 -14.41 2.53 -6.12
C TYR A 266 -15.69 2.05 -6.82
N ASP A 267 -16.00 2.67 -7.97
CA ASP A 267 -17.11 2.28 -8.84
C ASP A 267 -16.63 1.33 -9.95
N HIS A 268 -15.75 1.85 -10.81
CA HIS A 268 -15.12 1.10 -11.89
C HIS A 268 -13.83 1.79 -12.33
N ALA A 269 -13.02 1.06 -13.11
CA ALA A 269 -11.84 1.60 -13.76
C ALA A 269 -11.97 1.54 -15.29
N GLU A 270 -11.41 2.56 -15.96
CA GLU A 270 -11.31 2.62 -17.42
C GLU A 270 -9.86 2.77 -17.84
N GLY A 271 -9.39 1.83 -18.66
CA GLY A 271 -8.06 1.91 -19.25
C GLY A 271 -8.08 2.42 -20.70
N SER A 272 -6.95 2.98 -21.13
CA SER A 272 -6.77 3.45 -22.50
C SER A 272 -6.39 2.30 -23.42
N LYS A 273 -7.01 2.28 -24.60
CA LYS A 273 -6.63 1.32 -25.65
C LYS A 273 -5.20 1.60 -26.14
N ILE A 274 -4.38 0.56 -26.16
CA ILE A 274 -3.03 0.59 -26.71
C ILE A 274 -3.06 0.21 -28.19
N ASP A 275 -2.49 1.07 -29.03
CA ASP A 275 -2.36 0.91 -30.47
C ASP A 275 -1.01 0.25 -30.79
N TRP A 276 -0.94 -1.06 -30.50
CA TRP A 276 0.23 -1.92 -30.76
C TRP A 276 0.64 -1.92 -32.23
N LYS A 277 1.96 -1.87 -32.46
CA LYS A 277 2.59 -2.06 -33.76
C LYS A 277 2.57 -3.57 -34.12
N SER A 278 2.81 -3.89 -35.39
CA SER A 278 2.68 -5.26 -35.90
C SER A 278 3.54 -6.26 -35.13
N ASP A 279 2.92 -7.32 -34.61
CA ASP A 279 3.56 -8.40 -33.84
C ASP A 279 4.32 -7.92 -32.58
N LYS A 280 3.97 -6.74 -32.04
CA LYS A 280 4.59 -6.14 -30.83
C LYS A 280 3.63 -6.02 -29.64
N ASP A 281 2.47 -6.66 -29.74
CA ASP A 281 1.51 -6.73 -28.64
C ASP A 281 2.07 -7.63 -27.53
N LEU A 282 2.40 -7.01 -26.40
CA LEU A 282 3.01 -7.68 -25.24
C LEU A 282 1.97 -8.44 -24.40
N THR A 283 0.70 -8.07 -24.51
CA THR A 283 -0.42 -8.67 -23.76
C THR A 283 -0.83 -10.03 -24.33
N VAL A 284 -0.30 -10.42 -25.48
CA VAL A 284 -0.64 -11.66 -26.15
C VAL A 284 0.57 -12.41 -26.70
N ARG A 285 0.42 -13.73 -26.81
CA ARG A 285 1.37 -14.60 -27.49
C ARG A 285 0.72 -15.29 -28.68
N VAL A 286 1.40 -15.25 -29.82
CA VAL A 286 0.92 -15.85 -31.07
C VAL A 286 1.42 -17.29 -31.20
N GLU A 287 0.51 -18.25 -31.02
CA GLU A 287 0.77 -19.67 -31.25
C GLU A 287 0.38 -20.10 -32.67
N SER A 288 1.27 -20.77 -33.40
CA SER A 288 0.93 -21.30 -34.73
C SER A 288 0.41 -22.74 -34.64
N LYS A 289 -0.89 -22.95 -34.87
CA LYS A 289 -1.50 -24.29 -34.94
C LYS A 289 -1.67 -24.73 -36.39
N LYS A 290 -1.09 -25.87 -36.75
CA LYS A 290 -1.25 -26.48 -38.08
C LYS A 290 -2.60 -27.17 -38.16
N GLN A 291 -3.56 -26.55 -38.84
CA GLN A 291 -4.84 -27.18 -39.15
C GLN A 291 -4.74 -27.95 -40.47
N ARG A 292 -5.08 -29.23 -40.44
CA ARG A 292 -5.23 -30.06 -41.65
C ARG A 292 -6.71 -30.24 -41.95
N ASN A 293 -7.15 -29.80 -43.11
CA ASN A 293 -8.52 -30.04 -43.56
C ASN A 293 -8.72 -31.54 -43.81
N LYS A 294 -9.66 -32.17 -43.09
CA LYS A 294 -9.92 -33.61 -43.15
C LYS A 294 -10.32 -34.08 -44.55
N ASN A 295 -10.97 -33.23 -45.36
CA ASN A 295 -11.47 -33.59 -46.68
C ASN A 295 -10.46 -33.29 -47.81
N THR A 296 -9.80 -32.13 -47.77
CA THR A 296 -8.87 -31.72 -48.84
C THR A 296 -7.41 -32.08 -48.58
N LYS A 297 -7.09 -32.62 -47.39
CA LYS A 297 -5.73 -32.92 -46.89
C LYS A 297 -4.77 -31.72 -46.89
N GLN A 298 -5.20 -30.52 -47.27
CA GLN A 298 -4.40 -29.30 -47.24
C GLN A 298 -4.16 -28.86 -45.80
N THR A 299 -2.94 -28.44 -45.52
CA THR A 299 -2.51 -27.97 -44.20
C THR A 299 -2.39 -26.46 -44.24
N ARG A 300 -3.18 -25.74 -43.43
CA ARG A 300 -3.06 -24.30 -43.20
C ARG A 300 -2.49 -24.06 -41.81
N VAL A 301 -1.53 -23.15 -41.70
CA VAL A 301 -1.05 -22.67 -40.40
C VAL A 301 -1.99 -21.55 -39.96
N VAL A 302 -2.69 -21.74 -38.84
CA VAL A 302 -3.54 -20.72 -38.22
C VAL A 302 -2.77 -20.15 -37.03
N LYS A 303 -2.54 -18.84 -37.03
CA LYS A 303 -2.03 -18.10 -35.88
C LYS A 303 -3.19 -17.93 -34.88
N VAL A 304 -3.06 -18.46 -33.68
CA VAL A 304 -3.99 -18.32 -32.57
C VAL A 304 -3.32 -17.44 -31.52
N THR A 305 -4.00 -16.37 -31.15
CA THR A 305 -3.52 -15.42 -30.14
C THR A 305 -4.01 -15.89 -28.77
N VAL A 306 -3.11 -16.02 -27.80
CA VAL A 306 -3.40 -16.43 -26.42
C VAL A 306 -3.04 -15.26 -25.50
N PRO A 307 -3.93 -14.80 -24.61
CA PRO A 307 -3.60 -13.79 -23.62
C PRO A 307 -2.41 -14.21 -22.75
N THR A 308 -1.54 -13.28 -22.42
CA THR A 308 -0.38 -13.51 -21.56
C THR A 308 -0.25 -12.43 -20.50
N GLU A 309 0.38 -12.79 -19.39
CA GLU A 309 0.77 -11.84 -18.36
C GLU A 309 1.73 -10.79 -18.93
N SER A 310 1.41 -9.54 -18.61
CA SER A 310 2.08 -8.33 -19.05
C SER A 310 1.55 -7.20 -18.17
N PHE A 311 2.44 -6.29 -17.77
CA PHE A 311 2.09 -5.06 -17.07
C PHE A 311 1.00 -4.27 -17.82
N PHE A 312 1.03 -4.27 -19.15
CA PHE A 312 0.09 -3.50 -19.97
C PHE A 312 -1.36 -3.98 -19.89
N ASN A 313 -1.62 -5.15 -19.28
CA ASN A 313 -2.98 -5.57 -18.92
C ASN A 313 -3.61 -4.62 -17.88
N PHE A 314 -2.82 -3.87 -17.12
CA PHE A 314 -3.28 -2.79 -16.24
C PHE A 314 -4.15 -1.74 -16.95
N PHE A 315 -3.93 -1.52 -18.25
CA PHE A 315 -4.74 -0.62 -19.08
C PHE A 315 -5.97 -1.28 -19.69
N SER A 316 -6.25 -2.54 -19.34
CA SER A 316 -7.45 -3.28 -19.71
C SER A 316 -8.07 -3.87 -18.45
N PRO A 317 -8.62 -3.03 -17.55
CA PRO A 317 -9.12 -3.48 -16.26
C PRO A 317 -10.20 -4.56 -16.42
N PRO A 318 -10.31 -5.50 -15.46
CA PRO A 318 -11.39 -6.46 -15.44
C PRO A 318 -12.76 -5.74 -15.44
N GLN A 319 -13.75 -6.32 -16.10
CA GLN A 319 -15.12 -5.79 -16.01
C GLN A 319 -15.86 -6.46 -14.86
N PRO A 320 -16.67 -5.72 -14.09
CA PRO A 320 -17.46 -6.30 -13.03
C PRO A 320 -18.36 -7.42 -13.60
N PRO A 321 -18.50 -8.55 -12.89
CA PRO A 321 -19.24 -9.69 -13.38
C PRO A 321 -20.71 -9.33 -13.62
N THR A 322 -21.27 -9.75 -14.76
CA THR A 322 -22.71 -9.70 -15.01
C THR A 322 -23.34 -10.99 -14.49
N ASP A 323 -23.73 -10.99 -13.21
CA ASP A 323 -24.76 -11.82 -12.51
C ASP A 323 -24.94 -13.35 -12.80
N ASP A 324 -24.12 -14.02 -13.61
CA ASP A 324 -24.43 -15.38 -14.10
C ASP A 324 -23.37 -16.49 -13.79
N ASP A 325 -22.33 -16.26 -12.98
CA ASP A 325 -21.45 -17.36 -12.51
C ASP A 325 -20.68 -17.00 -11.21
N ASP A 326 -21.11 -17.53 -10.06
CA ASP A 326 -20.60 -17.18 -8.72
C ASP A 326 -19.09 -17.47 -8.53
N THR A 327 -18.52 -18.43 -9.27
CA THR A 327 -17.08 -18.77 -9.19
C THR A 327 -16.20 -17.88 -10.06
N VAL A 328 -16.76 -17.30 -11.12
CA VAL A 328 -16.07 -16.31 -11.96
C VAL A 328 -16.09 -14.95 -11.27
N ALA A 329 -17.08 -14.70 -10.42
CA ALA A 329 -17.21 -13.46 -9.66
C ALA A 329 -16.04 -13.25 -8.69
N THR A 330 -15.64 -14.26 -7.90
CA THR A 330 -14.54 -14.12 -6.92
C THR A 330 -13.20 -13.83 -7.58
N ASP A 331 -12.86 -14.55 -8.66
CA ASP A 331 -11.62 -14.36 -9.41
C ASP A 331 -11.55 -12.99 -10.13
N ILE A 332 -12.71 -12.38 -10.44
CA ILE A 332 -12.78 -11.05 -11.04
C ILE A 332 -12.67 -9.98 -9.94
N GLU A 333 -13.32 -10.19 -8.79
CA GLU A 333 -13.23 -9.31 -7.63
C GLU A 333 -11.80 -9.18 -7.14
N GLU A 334 -11.08 -10.29 -6.94
CA GLU A 334 -9.65 -10.27 -6.54
C GLU A 334 -8.78 -9.48 -7.53
N ARG A 335 -9.01 -9.66 -8.84
CA ARG A 335 -8.28 -8.90 -9.86
C ARG A 335 -8.63 -7.41 -9.87
N LEU A 336 -9.87 -7.04 -9.55
CA LEU A 336 -10.28 -5.65 -9.41
C LEU A 336 -9.66 -5.00 -8.17
N GLU A 337 -9.62 -5.71 -7.04
CA GLU A 337 -8.99 -5.23 -5.81
C GLU A 337 -7.49 -4.98 -6.02
N LEU A 338 -6.78 -5.93 -6.65
CA LEU A 338 -5.39 -5.73 -7.04
C LEU A 338 -5.21 -4.53 -7.98
N ASP A 339 -6.12 -4.35 -8.96
CA ASP A 339 -6.05 -3.22 -9.89
C ASP A 339 -6.25 -1.86 -9.21
N TYR A 340 -7.11 -1.78 -8.19
CA TYR A 340 -7.30 -0.59 -7.36
C TYR A 340 -6.10 -0.33 -6.46
N GLN A 341 -5.55 -1.38 -5.84
CA GLN A 341 -4.35 -1.26 -5.01
C GLN A 341 -3.16 -0.72 -5.80
N LEU A 342 -2.92 -1.26 -7.00
CA LEU A 342 -1.89 -0.75 -7.91
C LEU A 342 -2.13 0.73 -8.30
N GLY A 343 -3.39 1.12 -8.47
CA GLY A 343 -3.77 2.51 -8.73
C GLY A 343 -3.40 3.45 -7.59
N GLU A 344 -3.69 3.05 -6.35
CA GLU A 344 -3.32 3.80 -5.14
C GLU A 344 -1.82 3.81 -4.91
N ASP A 345 -1.10 2.70 -5.08
CA ASP A 345 0.36 2.68 -4.93
C ASP A 345 1.05 3.64 -5.91
N ILE A 346 0.57 3.73 -7.15
CA ILE A 346 1.09 4.71 -8.11
C ILE A 346 0.78 6.14 -7.67
N LYS A 347 -0.44 6.39 -7.20
CA LYS A 347 -0.95 7.71 -6.80
C LYS A 347 -0.28 8.25 -5.53
N GLU A 348 -0.23 7.43 -4.48
CA GLU A 348 0.17 7.84 -3.13
C GLU A 348 1.66 7.59 -2.86
N LYS A 349 2.28 6.58 -3.48
CA LYS A 349 3.67 6.22 -3.22
C LYS A 349 4.60 6.58 -4.39
N LEU A 350 4.35 6.02 -5.57
CA LEU A 350 5.28 6.13 -6.71
C LEU A 350 5.43 7.58 -7.19
N ILE A 351 4.32 8.27 -7.49
CA ILE A 351 4.37 9.63 -8.04
C ILE A 351 4.99 10.63 -7.04
N PRO A 352 4.61 10.64 -5.74
CA PRO A 352 5.16 11.60 -4.79
C PRO A 352 6.63 11.34 -4.45
N ARG A 353 7.05 10.07 -4.35
CA ARG A 353 8.39 9.65 -3.90
C ARG A 353 9.20 8.93 -4.98
N ALA A 354 9.04 9.34 -6.24
CA ALA A 354 9.66 8.64 -7.38
C ALA A 354 11.20 8.54 -7.30
N ILE A 355 11.87 9.51 -6.67
CA ILE A 355 13.32 9.49 -6.51
C ILE A 355 13.74 8.44 -5.47
N ASP A 356 13.08 8.40 -4.31
CA ASP A 356 13.30 7.40 -3.26
C ASP A 356 13.03 5.97 -3.79
N TRP A 357 12.02 5.81 -4.66
CA TRP A 357 11.79 4.55 -5.38
C TRP A 357 12.87 4.25 -6.40
N PHE A 358 13.41 5.24 -7.09
CA PHE A 358 14.50 5.05 -8.04
C PHE A 358 15.82 4.67 -7.34
N THR A 359 16.16 5.33 -6.23
CA THR A 359 17.35 5.03 -5.41
C THR A 359 17.21 3.74 -4.62
N GLY A 360 15.97 3.34 -4.32
CA GLY A 360 15.65 2.16 -3.51
C GLY A 360 15.55 2.47 -2.01
N GLU A 361 15.75 3.72 -1.60
CA GLU A 361 15.58 4.16 -0.21
C GLU A 361 14.14 3.95 0.29
N ALA A 362 13.16 4.07 -0.61
CA ALA A 362 11.75 3.82 -0.28
C ALA A 362 11.48 2.41 0.27
N LEU A 363 12.28 1.41 -0.11
CA LEU A 363 12.11 0.03 0.36
C LEU A 363 12.34 -0.09 1.86
N GLN A 364 13.25 0.70 2.43
CA GLN A 364 13.55 0.68 3.86
C GLN A 364 12.31 1.12 4.67
N PHE A 365 11.55 2.07 4.16
CA PHE A 365 10.33 2.57 4.81
C PHE A 365 9.12 1.64 4.62
N GLU A 366 9.06 0.85 3.54
CA GLU A 366 8.03 -0.19 3.41
C GLU A 366 8.31 -1.40 4.30
N GLU A 367 9.57 -1.86 4.40
CA GLU A 367 9.94 -3.01 5.24
C GLU A 367 9.81 -2.71 6.75
N LEU A 368 10.20 -1.50 7.18
CA LEU A 368 9.98 -1.03 8.56
C LEU A 368 8.49 -0.81 8.92
N GLY A 369 7.60 -0.76 7.92
CA GLY A 369 6.16 -0.61 8.14
C GLY A 369 5.47 -1.89 8.59
N ASP A 370 6.06 -3.06 8.33
CA ASP A 370 5.50 -4.39 8.67
C ASP A 370 6.15 -4.99 9.93
N ASP A 371 7.41 -4.64 10.24
CA ASP A 371 8.14 -5.11 11.43
C ASP A 371 7.91 -4.27 12.70
N MET A 372 7.09 -3.22 12.64
CA MET A 372 6.59 -2.55 13.84
C MET A 372 5.32 -3.26 14.34
N GLU A 373 5.40 -4.59 14.51
CA GLU A 373 4.56 -5.25 15.51
C GLU A 373 4.81 -4.53 16.84
N PRO A 374 3.77 -4.15 17.59
CA PRO A 374 3.94 -3.64 18.95
C PRO A 374 4.36 -4.80 19.84
N ASP A 375 5.58 -5.29 19.68
CA ASP A 375 6.13 -6.37 20.49
C ASP A 375 6.56 -5.79 21.85
N ASP A 376 5.89 -6.33 22.87
CA ASP A 376 6.23 -6.36 24.29
C ASP A 376 7.08 -5.20 24.82
N PHE A 377 6.39 -4.24 25.45
CA PHE A 377 6.87 -3.73 26.72
C PHE A 377 6.90 -4.92 27.70
N ASP A 378 7.94 -5.74 27.63
CA ASP A 378 8.29 -6.65 28.71
C ASP A 378 8.65 -5.74 29.89
N ASP A 379 7.72 -5.63 30.83
CA ASP A 379 7.95 -5.01 32.14
C ASP A 379 9.10 -5.78 32.80
N GLU A 380 10.34 -5.31 32.60
CA GLU A 380 11.46 -5.63 33.47
C GLU A 380 11.16 -4.99 34.84
N ASP A 381 10.27 -5.62 35.61
CA ASP A 381 10.17 -5.44 37.05
C ASP A 381 11.45 -6.01 37.68
N GLU A 382 12.46 -5.16 37.77
CA GLU A 382 13.58 -5.28 38.71
C GLU A 382 13.05 -5.24 40.14
N ASP A 383 12.75 -6.41 40.72
CA ASP A 383 12.68 -6.55 42.18
C ASP A 383 13.92 -7.31 42.68
N ASP A 384 14.94 -6.50 43.02
CA ASP A 384 16.02 -6.80 43.96
C ASP A 384 15.44 -7.04 45.36
N GLU A 385 15.55 -8.25 45.90
CA GLU A 385 15.68 -8.45 47.36
C GLU A 385 16.68 -9.59 47.63
N ASP A 386 17.90 -9.18 47.98
CA ASP A 386 18.92 -9.97 48.70
C ASP A 386 18.41 -10.44 50.08
N GLU A 387 18.79 -11.65 50.50
CA GLU A 387 19.42 -11.94 51.82
C GLU A 387 19.66 -13.46 52.00
N ASP A 388 20.90 -13.86 51.73
CA ASP A 388 21.86 -14.63 52.56
C ASP A 388 21.50 -15.93 53.33
N GLU A 389 22.42 -16.91 53.13
CA GLU A 389 23.03 -17.88 54.07
C GLU A 389 22.20 -19.05 54.64
N ASP A 390 22.53 -20.30 54.26
CA ASP A 390 23.50 -21.11 55.01
C ASP A 390 23.73 -22.54 54.43
N ASP A 391 24.96 -23.01 54.70
CA ASP A 391 25.65 -24.27 54.38
C ASP A 391 24.88 -25.61 54.52
N GLU A 392 25.26 -26.61 53.72
CA GLU A 392 25.96 -27.82 54.23
C GLU A 392 26.44 -28.78 53.11
N ASP A 393 27.72 -29.11 53.19
CA ASP A 393 28.50 -30.16 52.52
C ASP A 393 27.79 -31.53 52.38
N ASP A 394 28.01 -32.23 51.25
CA ASP A 394 28.51 -33.62 51.33
C ASP A 394 29.36 -34.00 50.10
N ASP A 395 30.58 -34.37 50.41
CA ASP A 395 31.61 -34.95 49.56
C ASP A 395 31.13 -36.20 48.81
N ARG A 396 31.66 -36.38 47.58
CA ARG A 396 32.45 -37.60 47.24
C ARG A 396 33.15 -37.49 45.89
N LYS A 397 34.48 -37.45 45.98
CA LYS A 397 35.44 -37.73 44.90
C LYS A 397 35.43 -39.20 44.49
N SER A 398 35.81 -39.44 43.22
CA SER A 398 36.92 -40.29 42.79
C SER A 398 36.58 -41.24 41.64
N ASP A 399 37.19 -40.94 40.49
CA ASP A 399 37.87 -41.82 39.53
C ASP A 399 37.31 -43.22 39.21
N ARG A 400 37.14 -43.47 37.90
CA ARG A 400 37.87 -44.56 37.22
C ARG A 400 37.74 -44.48 35.69
N ASP A 401 38.91 -44.41 35.07
CA ASP A 401 39.21 -44.77 33.68
C ASP A 401 38.75 -46.20 33.34
N ILE A 402 38.49 -46.46 32.05
CA ILE A 402 39.09 -47.56 31.25
C ILE A 402 38.71 -47.39 29.76
N GLU A 403 39.74 -47.59 28.95
CA GLU A 403 39.90 -47.45 27.50
C GLU A 403 39.33 -48.62 26.66
N GLU A 404 39.42 -48.45 25.33
CA GLU A 404 39.72 -49.47 24.30
C GLU A 404 38.64 -50.55 23.99
N ASP A 405 38.43 -51.07 22.78
CA ASP A 405 39.08 -51.04 21.46
C ASP A 405 38.18 -51.80 20.45
N SER A 406 38.45 -51.61 19.15
CA SER A 406 38.37 -52.57 18.02
C SER A 406 37.00 -53.14 17.56
N ASP A 407 36.53 -52.99 16.31
CA ASP A 407 37.02 -53.27 14.93
C ASP A 407 36.34 -54.52 14.32
N ASP A 408 36.38 -54.61 12.98
CA ASP A 408 35.92 -55.65 12.03
C ASP A 408 34.48 -55.54 11.48
N GLU A 409 34.26 -55.10 10.23
CA GLU A 409 34.62 -55.64 8.89
C GLU A 409 33.59 -56.66 8.34
N GLU A 410 32.90 -56.26 7.26
CA GLU A 410 32.87 -56.90 5.91
C GLU A 410 31.92 -58.12 5.84
N ASP A 411 31.22 -58.48 4.78
CA ASP A 411 31.26 -58.26 3.33
C ASP A 411 29.90 -58.77 2.79
N GLY A 412 29.59 -58.51 1.51
CA GLY A 412 28.74 -59.46 0.78
C GLY A 412 27.74 -58.88 -0.20
N ALA A 413 28.28 -58.42 -1.33
CA ALA A 413 27.59 -58.11 -2.59
C ALA A 413 26.42 -59.03 -3.00
N SER A 414 25.45 -58.49 -3.74
CA SER A 414 25.13 -58.89 -5.14
C SER A 414 23.76 -58.37 -5.62
N LYS A 415 23.78 -57.43 -6.58
CA LYS A 415 22.74 -57.22 -7.61
C LYS A 415 22.81 -58.40 -8.61
N PRO A 416 21.76 -58.79 -9.40
CA PRO A 416 21.26 -57.89 -10.46
C PRO A 416 19.85 -58.12 -11.07
N LYS A 417 19.36 -57.05 -11.72
CA LYS A 417 18.74 -56.94 -13.07
C LYS A 417 17.39 -57.58 -13.49
N LYS A 418 16.75 -56.78 -14.37
CA LYS A 418 15.86 -57.04 -15.54
C LYS A 418 14.35 -57.05 -15.29
N GLU A 419 13.62 -56.06 -15.82
CA GLU A 419 13.10 -55.93 -17.22
C GLU A 419 12.06 -57.01 -17.57
N ALA A 420 10.81 -56.59 -17.81
CA ALA A 420 10.21 -56.48 -19.15
C ALA A 420 8.69 -56.71 -19.13
N ALA A 421 7.99 -55.90 -19.94
CA ALA A 421 6.85 -56.28 -20.79
C ALA A 421 5.54 -56.74 -20.10
N GLU A 422 4.34 -56.57 -20.62
CA GLU A 422 3.69 -55.81 -21.68
C GLU A 422 2.18 -56.14 -21.51
N CYS A 423 1.35 -55.41 -22.25
CA CYS A 423 0.05 -55.85 -22.77
C CYS A 423 -1.22 -55.83 -21.89
N LYS A 424 -2.03 -54.80 -22.21
CA LYS A 424 -3.35 -54.88 -22.90
C LYS A 424 -4.61 -55.33 -22.15
N GLN A 425 -5.60 -54.43 -22.31
CA GLN A 425 -7.03 -54.64 -22.61
C GLN A 425 -7.88 -55.31 -21.54
N SER A 426 -8.81 -54.52 -20.99
CA SER A 426 -10.16 -54.39 -21.56
C SER A 426 -10.78 -53.06 -21.17
#